data_AF-A0A6U1QK41-F1
#
_entry.id   AF-A0A6U1QK41-F1
#
_cell.length_a   1.000
_cell.length_b   1.000
_cell.length_c   1.000
_cell.angle_alpha   90.00
_cell.angle_beta   90.00
_cell.angle_gamma   90.00
#
_symmetry.space_group_name_H-M   'P 1'
#
loop_
_entity.id
_entity.type
_entity.pdbx_description
1 polymer ?
#
loop_
_entity_poly.entity_id
_entity_poly.type
_entity_poly.pdbx_seq_one_letter_code
_entity_poly.pdbx_strand_id
1 'polypeptide(L)'
;RKKVPEGERAAGPRVVVVCSGARRAVDVIKKLAVFGCPVAKLFSKHLKLEDQQKLLQNKRKAPLAVGTPNRLYKLLSTGDLKLRDTSIIIIDMNKDVKNFSILQVHGVCEDLANVIKDFIKPELNHLKVALC
;
A
#
# COMPACT_ATOMS: atom_id res chain seq x y z
N ARG A 1 -2.40 -8.63 -27.95
CA ARG A 1 -2.87 -8.32 -26.57
C ARG A 1 -4.35 -8.69 -26.46
N LYS A 2 -4.73 -9.74 -25.73
CA LYS A 2 -6.16 -10.09 -25.52
C LYS A 2 -6.81 -9.08 -24.58
N LYS A 3 -7.89 -8.41 -25.00
CA LYS A 3 -8.75 -7.58 -24.14
C LYS A 3 -9.52 -8.51 -23.21
N VAL A 4 -9.27 -8.37 -21.90
CA VAL A 4 -10.04 -9.07 -20.84
C VAL A 4 -11.32 -8.26 -20.59
N PRO A 5 -12.51 -8.90 -20.47
CA PRO A 5 -13.79 -8.22 -20.32
C PRO A 5 -13.85 -7.30 -19.09
N GLU A 6 -14.58 -6.18 -19.22
CA GLU A 6 -14.61 -5.05 -18.28
C GLU A 6 -15.29 -5.35 -16.94
N GLY A 7 -15.82 -6.56 -16.73
CA GLY A 7 -16.56 -6.96 -15.53
C GLY A 7 -15.75 -7.66 -14.43
N GLU A 8 -14.50 -8.06 -14.68
CA GLU A 8 -13.79 -9.03 -13.82
C GLU A 8 -12.49 -8.50 -13.18
N ARG A 9 -12.16 -7.23 -13.41
CA ARG A 9 -10.97 -6.62 -12.81
C ARG A 9 -11.30 -6.07 -11.42
N ALA A 10 -10.97 -6.84 -10.39
CA ALA A 10 -10.67 -6.26 -9.08
C ALA A 10 -9.46 -5.33 -9.25
N ALA A 11 -9.72 -4.07 -9.63
CA ALA A 11 -8.69 -3.09 -9.92
C ALA A 11 -8.05 -2.66 -8.59
N GLY A 12 -6.77 -2.99 -8.41
CA GLY A 12 -5.98 -2.56 -7.25
C GLY A 12 -5.77 -1.03 -7.21
N PRO A 13 -5.27 -0.49 -6.09
CA PRO A 13 -4.95 0.93 -5.99
C PRO A 13 -3.91 1.33 -7.04
N ARG A 14 -4.07 2.52 -7.63
CA ARG A 14 -3.12 3.08 -8.61
C ARG A 14 -1.86 3.62 -7.93
N VAL A 15 -2.01 4.12 -6.70
CA VAL A 15 -0.94 4.68 -5.88
C VAL A 15 -0.97 4.02 -4.51
N VAL A 16 0.18 3.51 -4.05
CA VAL A 16 0.33 2.99 -2.70
C VAL A 16 1.40 3.79 -1.97
N VAL A 17 1.08 4.33 -0.80
CA VAL A 17 2.05 4.99 0.08
C VAL A 17 2.35 4.09 1.27
N VAL A 18 3.64 3.78 1.47
CA VAL A 18 4.13 2.89 2.52
C VAL A 18 4.85 3.73 3.57
N CYS A 19 4.29 3.76 4.77
CA CYS A 19 4.75 4.55 5.90
C CYS A 19 5.35 3.66 6.99
N SER A 20 6.23 4.25 7.82
CA SER A 20 6.89 3.54 8.92
C SER A 20 5.94 3.06 10.03
N GLY A 21 4.72 3.59 10.12
CA GLY A 21 3.75 3.19 11.12
C GLY A 21 2.35 3.75 10.89
N ALA A 22 1.38 3.22 11.66
CA ALA A 22 -0.04 3.57 11.53
C ALA A 22 -0.33 5.06 11.82
N ARG A 23 0.37 5.68 12.78
CA ARG A 23 0.20 7.11 13.09
C ARG A 23 0.58 7.97 11.88
N ARG A 24 1.75 7.71 11.30
CA ARG A 24 2.23 8.39 10.11
C ARG A 24 1.30 8.17 8.91
N ALA A 25 0.83 6.94 8.71
CA ALA A 25 -0.15 6.62 7.67
C ALA A 25 -1.44 7.45 7.80
N VAL A 26 -1.96 7.64 9.02
CA VAL A 26 -3.12 8.50 9.27
C VAL A 26 -2.83 9.96 8.90
N ASP A 27 -1.65 10.48 9.24
CA ASP A 27 -1.27 11.85 8.91
C ASP A 27 -1.16 12.06 7.39
N VAL A 28 -0.60 11.08 6.68
CA VAL A 28 -0.56 11.06 5.20
C VAL A 28 -1.97 11.04 4.62
N ILE A 29 -2.86 10.17 5.12
CA ILE A 29 -4.27 10.10 4.64
C ILE A 29 -4.97 11.46 4.79
N LYS A 30 -4.79 12.15 5.92
CA LYS A 30 -5.37 13.49 6.12
C LYS A 30 -4.88 14.49 5.08
N LYS A 31 -3.59 14.44 4.72
CA LYS A 31 -3.02 15.31 3.67
C LYS A 31 -3.56 14.95 2.29
N LEU A 32 -3.77 13.67 2.01
CA LEU A 32 -4.34 13.19 0.74
C LEU A 32 -5.84 13.51 0.59
N ALA A 33 -6.53 13.95 1.65
CA ALA A 33 -7.95 14.31 1.59
C ALA A 33 -8.24 15.43 0.58
N VAL A 34 -7.25 16.27 0.27
CA VAL A 34 -7.33 17.31 -0.77
C VAL A 34 -7.72 16.77 -2.16
N PHE A 35 -7.42 15.50 -2.43
CA PHE A 35 -7.76 14.85 -3.71
C PHE A 35 -9.24 14.44 -3.81
N GLY A 36 -10.02 14.54 -2.73
CA GLY A 36 -11.46 14.25 -2.74
C GLY A 36 -11.80 12.81 -3.12
N CYS A 37 -10.85 11.86 -3.02
CA CYS A 37 -11.04 10.49 -3.45
C CYS A 37 -10.88 9.49 -2.28
N PRO A 38 -11.48 8.28 -2.38
CA PRO A 38 -11.35 7.28 -1.33
C PRO A 38 -9.90 6.78 -1.17
N VAL A 39 -9.46 6.64 0.07
CA VAL A 39 -8.13 6.09 0.42
C VAL A 39 -8.29 4.79 1.20
N ALA A 40 -7.74 3.70 0.68
CA ALA A 40 -7.69 2.41 1.38
C ALA A 40 -6.63 2.43 2.49
N LYS A 41 -7.00 1.98 3.68
CA LYS A 41 -6.12 1.95 4.86
C LYS A 41 -5.46 0.59 4.98
N LEU A 42 -4.15 0.50 4.79
CA LEU A 42 -3.36 -0.72 4.87
C LEU A 42 -2.60 -0.84 6.21
N PHE A 43 -3.29 -0.71 7.35
CA PHE A 43 -2.68 -0.84 8.69
C PHE A 43 -3.69 -1.30 9.76
N SER A 44 -3.19 -1.82 10.89
CA SER A 44 -3.96 -2.57 11.90
C SER A 44 -4.75 -1.77 12.93
N LYS A 45 -4.96 -0.45 12.77
CA LYS A 45 -5.60 0.38 13.79
C LYS A 45 -7.11 0.12 13.85
N HIS A 46 -7.51 -0.87 14.65
CA HIS A 46 -8.90 -1.34 14.87
C HIS A 46 -9.59 -1.97 13.65
N LEU A 47 -8.82 -2.45 12.67
CA LEU A 47 -9.36 -3.16 11.50
C LEU A 47 -8.75 -4.57 11.43
N LYS A 48 -9.60 -5.58 11.61
CA LYS A 48 -9.23 -6.99 11.40
C LYS A 48 -8.84 -7.19 9.93
N LEU A 49 -7.96 -8.16 9.69
CA LEU A 49 -7.52 -8.45 8.33
C LEU A 49 -8.71 -8.82 7.43
N GLU A 50 -9.63 -9.65 7.94
CA GLU A 50 -10.84 -10.09 7.25
C GLU A 50 -11.77 -8.94 6.82
N ASP A 51 -12.00 -7.97 7.71
CA ASP A 51 -12.82 -6.80 7.39
C ASP A 51 -12.17 -5.94 6.30
N GLN A 52 -10.84 -5.92 6.29
CA GLN A 52 -10.06 -5.22 5.29
C GLN A 52 -10.09 -5.93 3.94
N GLN A 53 -10.02 -7.26 3.92
CA GLN A 53 -10.17 -8.07 2.70
C GLN A 53 -11.52 -7.81 2.05
N LYS A 54 -12.62 -7.83 2.82
CA LYS A 54 -13.97 -7.50 2.34
C LYS A 54 -14.07 -6.08 1.77
N LEU A 55 -13.36 -5.12 2.37
CA LEU A 55 -13.35 -3.73 1.89
C LEU A 55 -12.57 -3.59 0.57
N LEU A 56 -11.49 -4.34 0.40
CA LEU A 56 -10.73 -4.38 -0.87
C LEU A 56 -11.48 -5.13 -1.98
N GLN A 57 -12.30 -6.12 -1.62
CA GLN A 57 -13.17 -6.85 -2.55
C GLN A 57 -14.41 -6.02 -2.97
N ASN A 58 -14.88 -5.10 -2.12
CA ASN A 58 -16.04 -4.28 -2.41
C ASN A 58 -15.71 -3.10 -3.36
N LYS A 59 -16.46 -3.05 -4.47
CA LYS A 59 -16.35 -2.22 -5.70
C LYS A 59 -16.07 -0.70 -5.59
N ARG A 60 -15.93 -0.10 -4.40
CA ARG A 60 -15.45 1.29 -4.29
C ARG A 60 -13.94 1.31 -4.48
N LYS A 61 -13.52 1.36 -5.75
CA LYS A 61 -12.13 1.50 -6.18
C LYS A 61 -11.47 2.66 -5.43
N ALA A 62 -10.69 2.38 -4.40
CA ALA A 62 -9.84 3.37 -3.77
C ALA A 62 -8.60 3.55 -4.65
N PRO A 63 -8.47 4.65 -5.43
CA PRO A 63 -7.30 4.83 -6.29
C PRO A 63 -6.01 4.99 -5.49
N LEU A 64 -6.13 5.41 -4.23
CA LEU A 64 -5.03 5.58 -3.29
C LEU A 64 -5.12 4.54 -2.18
N ALA A 65 -3.99 4.01 -1.76
CA ALA A 65 -3.87 3.21 -0.55
C ALA A 65 -2.69 3.71 0.30
N VAL A 66 -2.83 3.69 1.62
CA VAL A 66 -1.79 4.13 2.55
C VAL A 66 -1.69 3.15 3.70
N GLY A 67 -0.49 2.68 4.05
CA GLY A 67 -0.31 1.85 5.23
C GLY A 67 1.11 1.44 5.55
N THR A 68 1.28 0.30 6.20
CA THR A 68 2.57 -0.16 6.74
C THR A 68 3.09 -1.39 6.00
N PRO A 69 4.42 -1.62 5.96
CA PRO A 69 5.01 -2.79 5.32
C PRO A 69 4.40 -4.12 5.77
N ASN A 70 4.25 -4.33 7.09
CA ASN A 70 3.69 -5.57 7.64
C ASN A 70 2.32 -5.94 7.07
N ARG A 71 1.41 -4.96 7.01
CA ARG A 71 0.03 -5.19 6.54
C ARG A 71 -0.02 -5.29 5.03
N LEU A 72 0.80 -4.50 4.34
CA LEU A 72 0.97 -4.59 2.89
C LEU A 72 1.44 -5.99 2.49
N TYR A 73 2.49 -6.51 3.13
CA TYR A 73 2.99 -7.86 2.90
C TYR A 73 1.88 -8.90 3.06
N LYS A 74 1.18 -8.90 4.21
CA LYS A 74 0.09 -9.87 4.47
C LYS A 74 -0.99 -9.86 3.39
N LEU A 75 -1.45 -8.69 2.97
CA LEU A 75 -2.51 -8.56 1.96
C LEU A 75 -2.05 -8.99 0.57
N LEU A 76 -0.77 -8.78 0.25
CA LEU A 76 -0.17 -9.25 -1.00
C LEU A 76 0.02 -10.76 -0.97
N SER A 77 0.49 -11.33 0.15
CA SER A 77 0.68 -12.77 0.33
C SER A 77 -0.62 -13.56 0.23
N THR A 78 -1.74 -13.01 0.71
CA THR A 78 -3.06 -13.65 0.59
C THR A 78 -3.74 -13.40 -0.76
N GLY A 79 -3.17 -12.53 -1.61
CA GLY A 79 -3.72 -12.19 -2.92
C GLY A 79 -4.93 -11.24 -2.88
N ASP A 80 -5.29 -10.73 -1.70
CA ASP A 80 -6.37 -9.75 -1.51
C ASP A 80 -6.01 -8.36 -2.03
N LEU A 81 -4.72 -8.07 -2.10
CA LEU A 81 -4.16 -6.93 -2.81
C LEU A 81 -3.30 -7.43 -3.98
N LYS A 82 -3.42 -6.77 -5.13
CA LYS A 82 -2.60 -7.04 -6.32
C LYS A 82 -1.99 -5.74 -6.83
N LEU A 83 -0.71 -5.76 -7.17
CA LEU A 83 0.02 -4.59 -7.67
C LEU A 83 -0.10 -4.39 -9.19
N ARG A 84 -0.76 -5.32 -9.90
CA ARG A 84 -0.90 -5.31 -11.36
C ARG A 84 -1.42 -4.00 -11.96
N ASP A 85 -2.28 -3.28 -11.23
CA ASP A 85 -2.85 -1.99 -11.67
C ASP A 85 -2.20 -0.78 -10.98
N THR A 86 -1.26 -1.02 -10.07
CA THR A 86 -0.49 0.00 -9.36
C THR A 86 0.55 0.59 -10.29
N SER A 87 0.56 1.91 -10.41
CA SER A 87 1.52 2.64 -11.26
C SER A 87 2.69 3.19 -10.45
N ILE A 88 2.47 3.49 -9.18
CA ILE A 88 3.50 4.06 -8.31
C ILE A 88 3.36 3.57 -6.87
N ILE A 89 4.50 3.21 -6.28
CA ILE A 89 4.67 3.03 -4.84
C ILE A 89 5.55 4.17 -4.31
N ILE A 90 5.05 4.85 -3.28
CA ILE A 90 5.78 5.89 -2.57
C ILE A 90 6.20 5.31 -1.22
N ILE A 91 7.50 5.29 -0.98
CA ILE A 91 8.07 4.94 0.32
C ILE A 91 8.28 6.24 1.07
N ASP A 92 7.51 6.43 2.13
CA ASP A 92 7.57 7.61 3.00
C ASP A 92 8.77 7.50 3.94
N MET A 93 9.78 8.30 3.63
CA MET A 93 11.06 8.44 4.32
C MET A 93 10.99 9.38 5.52
N ASN A 94 9.80 9.89 5.86
CA ASN A 94 9.59 10.75 7.02
C ASN A 94 10.19 10.11 8.28
N LYS A 95 11.03 10.86 8.97
CA LYS A 95 11.69 10.41 10.18
C LYS A 95 10.78 10.53 11.40
N ASP A 96 10.88 9.56 12.29
CA ASP A 96 10.19 9.57 13.57
C ASP A 96 10.89 10.49 14.58
N VAL A 97 10.40 10.50 15.83
CA VAL A 97 10.97 11.30 16.93
C VAL A 97 12.40 10.88 17.31
N LYS A 98 12.84 9.69 16.90
CA LYS A 98 14.20 9.18 17.08
C LYS A 98 15.08 9.42 15.85
N ASN A 99 14.61 10.20 14.89
CA ASN A 99 15.29 10.50 13.63
C ASN A 99 15.50 9.25 12.74
N PHE A 100 14.66 8.22 12.90
CA PHE A 100 14.69 7.02 12.07
C PHE A 100 13.64 7.07 10.96
N SER A 101 14.08 6.82 9.74
CA SER A 101 13.20 6.59 8.59
C SER A 101 12.70 5.13 8.56
N ILE A 102 11.77 4.83 7.65
CA ILE A 102 11.27 3.47 7.42
C ILE A 102 12.37 2.42 7.15
N LEU A 103 13.53 2.85 6.64
CA LEU A 103 14.68 1.97 6.38
C LEU A 103 15.50 1.62 7.64
N GLN A 104 15.25 2.31 8.77
CA GLN A 104 16.05 2.20 9.99
C GLN A 104 15.27 1.63 11.18
N VAL A 105 13.94 1.71 11.14
CA VAL A 105 13.09 1.18 12.21
C VAL A 105 13.13 -0.36 12.16
N HIS A 106 13.66 -0.98 13.22
CA HIS A 106 13.73 -2.44 13.38
C HIS A 106 12.35 -3.08 13.28
N GLY A 107 12.26 -4.21 12.58
CA GLY A 107 11.04 -4.92 12.20
C GLY A 107 10.35 -4.33 10.96
N VAL A 108 10.38 -3.01 10.81
CA VAL A 108 9.72 -2.32 9.68
C VAL A 108 10.58 -2.37 8.43
N CYS A 109 11.90 -2.23 8.56
CA CYS A 109 12.81 -2.28 7.43
C CYS A 109 12.90 -3.69 6.82
N GLU A 110 12.84 -4.75 7.64
CA GLU A 110 12.78 -6.14 7.19
C GLU A 110 11.47 -6.42 6.46
N ASP A 111 10.33 -5.99 7.02
CA ASP A 111 9.03 -6.11 6.36
C ASP A 111 9.01 -5.37 5.01
N LEU A 112 9.61 -4.17 4.94
CA LEU A 112 9.72 -3.42 3.69
C LEU A 112 10.62 -4.13 2.68
N ALA A 113 11.76 -4.67 3.13
CA ALA A 113 12.67 -5.44 2.28
C ALA A 113 11.97 -6.67 1.69
N ASN A 114 11.17 -7.38 2.48
CA ASN A 114 10.37 -8.52 2.02
C ASN A 114 9.31 -8.08 0.99
N VAL A 115 8.59 -6.98 1.24
CA VAL A 115 7.65 -6.43 0.24
C VAL A 115 8.35 -6.09 -1.07
N ILE A 116 9.52 -5.44 -0.99
CA ILE A 116 10.28 -5.06 -2.18
C ILE A 116 10.73 -6.29 -2.96
N LYS A 117 11.33 -7.26 -2.26
CA LYS A 117 11.89 -8.47 -2.87
C LYS A 117 10.82 -9.33 -3.53
N ASP A 118 9.71 -9.56 -2.83
CA ASP A 118 8.75 -10.61 -3.22
C ASP A 118 7.64 -10.07 -4.12
N PHE A 119 7.28 -8.78 -4.00
CA PHE A 119 6.12 -8.22 -4.71
C PHE A 119 6.43 -7.02 -5.61
N ILE A 120 7.36 -6.14 -5.24
CA ILE A 120 7.65 -4.94 -6.04
C ILE A 120 8.63 -5.27 -7.17
N LYS A 121 9.73 -5.95 -6.86
CA LYS A 121 10.79 -6.29 -7.82
C LYS A 121 10.26 -7.01 -9.07
N PRO A 122 9.34 -7.98 -8.98
CA PRO A 122 8.77 -8.63 -10.17
C PRO A 122 7.97 -7.69 -11.08
N GLU A 123 7.42 -6.59 -10.54
CA GLU A 123 6.49 -5.70 -11.23
C GLU A 123 7.15 -4.40 -11.75
N LEU A 124 8.47 -4.26 -11.61
CA LEU A 124 9.22 -3.05 -11.99
C LEU A 124 9.17 -2.70 -13.49
N ASN A 125 8.66 -3.58 -14.34
CA ASN A 125 8.42 -3.30 -15.76
C ASN A 125 7.34 -2.23 -16.00
N HIS A 126 6.44 -2.02 -15.03
CA HIS A 126 5.37 -1.01 -15.12
C HIS A 126 5.21 -0.20 -13.82
N LEU A 127 5.64 -0.76 -12.69
CA LEU A 127 5.55 -0.14 -11.38
C LEU A 127 6.75 0.78 -11.13
N LYS A 128 6.47 2.05 -10.81
CA LYS A 128 7.51 3.01 -10.39
C LYS A 128 7.61 3.04 -8.86
N VAL A 129 8.83 3.21 -8.35
CA VAL A 129 9.07 3.40 -6.91
C VAL A 129 9.68 4.77 -6.69
N ALA A 130 9.11 5.53 -5.77
CA ALA A 130 9.61 6.83 -5.34
C ALA A 130 9.90 6.80 -3.84
N LEU A 131 11.00 7.44 -3.42
CA LEU A 131 11.32 7.70 -2.03
C LEU A 131 10.99 9.17 -1.74
N CYS A 132 10.19 9.46 -0.72
CA CYS A 132 9.72 10.82 -0.42
C CYS A 132 9.83 11.15 1.07
#